data_AF-A0A6B8JRN2-F1
#
_entry.id   AF-A0A6B8JRN2-F1
#
_cell.length_a   1.000
_cell.length_b   1.000
_cell.length_c   1.000
_cell.angle_alpha   90.00
_cell.angle_beta   90.00
_cell.angle_gamma   90.00
#
_symmetry.space_group_name_H-M   'P 1'
#
loop_
_entity.id
_entity.type
_entity.pdbx_description
1 polymer ?
#
loop_
_entity_poly.entity_id
_entity_poly.type
_entity_poly.pdbx_seq_one_letter_code
_entity_poly.pdbx_strand_id
1 'polypeptide(L)' 'MPNRTNRTTHELAEYLRRSERTLIRWRHQGIGPSYFRLNGQVLYPSDLTEQWLESNRHNPVREKGVA' A
#
# COMPACT_ATOMS: atom_id res chain seq x y z
N MET A 1 6.86 -1.95 19.84
CA MET A 1 6.64 -0.65 19.15
C MET A 1 6.49 -0.95 17.68
N PRO A 2 5.37 -0.63 17.00
CA PRO A 2 5.34 -0.75 15.55
C PRO A 2 6.47 0.11 14.99
N ASN A 3 7.27 -0.45 14.09
CA ASN A 3 8.39 0.25 13.49
C ASN A 3 7.81 1.38 12.63
N ARG A 4 7.89 2.64 13.12
CA ARG A 4 7.28 3.80 12.47
C ARG A 4 8.18 4.32 11.36
N THR A 5 8.42 3.49 10.36
CA THR A 5 9.17 3.91 9.17
C THR A 5 8.20 4.54 8.18
N ASN A 6 8.48 5.76 7.76
CA ASN A 6 7.75 6.41 6.67
C ASN A 6 8.48 6.11 5.37
N ARG A 7 7.78 5.58 4.38
CA ARG A 7 8.30 5.30 3.05
C ARG A 7 7.98 6.44 2.10
N THR A 8 8.93 6.85 1.28
CA THR A 8 8.70 7.74 0.14
C THR A 8 7.92 7.02 -0.97
N THR A 9 7.53 7.76 -2.02
CA THR A 9 6.90 7.14 -3.19
C THR A 9 7.84 6.12 -3.85
N HIS A 10 9.14 6.41 -3.89
CA HIS A 10 10.15 5.51 -4.42
C HIS A 10 10.27 4.23 -3.58
N GLU A 11 10.48 4.35 -2.27
CA GLU A 11 10.62 3.19 -1.38
C GLU A 11 9.36 2.32 -1.35
N LEU A 12 8.17 2.94 -1.40
CA LEU A 12 6.93 2.19 -1.48
C LEU A 12 6.80 1.46 -2.83
N ALA A 13 7.24 2.09 -3.93
CA ALA A 13 7.22 1.47 -5.25
C ALA A 13 8.10 0.22 -5.29
N GLU A 14 9.32 0.31 -4.74
CA GLU A 14 10.21 -0.85 -4.60
C GLU A 14 9.59 -1.94 -3.72
N TYR A 15 9.04 -1.57 -2.56
CA TYR A 15 8.41 -2.50 -1.63
C TYR A 15 7.24 -3.26 -2.26
N LEU A 16 6.36 -2.57 -3.00
CA LEU A 16 5.21 -3.17 -3.66
C LEU A 16 5.55 -3.79 -5.03
N ARG A 17 6.81 -3.70 -5.48
CA ARG A 17 7.26 -4.07 -6.83
C ARG A 17 6.40 -3.44 -7.93
N ARG A 18 6.11 -2.15 -7.79
CA ARG A 18 5.36 -1.34 -8.76
C ARG A 18 6.19 -0.15 -9.21
N SER A 19 5.76 0.51 -10.30
CA SER A 19 6.39 1.77 -10.70
C SER A 19 5.88 2.93 -9.85
N GLU A 20 6.72 3.94 -9.62
CA GLU A 20 6.27 5.18 -8.96
C GLU A 20 5.12 5.85 -9.70
N ARG A 21 5.10 5.76 -11.03
CA ARG A 21 4.02 6.24 -11.88
C ARG A 21 2.69 5.55 -11.58
N THR A 22 2.72 4.26 -11.24
CA THR A 22 1.53 3.52 -10.77
C THR A 22 1.03 4.11 -9.45
N LEU A 23 1.92 4.38 -8.49
CA LEU A 23 1.53 4.97 -7.20
C LEU A 23 1.01 6.41 -7.33
N ILE A 24 1.61 7.22 -8.22
CA ILE A 24 1.09 8.56 -8.55
C ILE A 24 -0.33 8.45 -9.11
N ARG A 25 -0.54 7.56 -10.08
CA ARG A 25 -1.86 7.32 -10.66
C ARG A 25 -2.86 6.87 -9.60
N TRP A 26 -2.50 5.94 -8.72
CA TRP A 26 -3.34 5.48 -7.62
C TRP A 26 -3.79 6.64 -6.73
N ARG A 27 -2.87 7.53 -6.33
CA ARG A 27 -3.21 8.74 -5.56
C ARG A 27 -4.23 9.63 -6.26
N HIS A 28 -4.07 9.85 -7.57
CA HIS A 28 -5.03 10.64 -8.35
C HIS A 28 -6.41 9.95 -8.46
N GLN A 29 -6.44 8.63 -8.46
CA GLN A 29 -7.67 7.84 -8.52
C GLN A 29 -8.32 7.61 -7.15
N GLY A 30 -7.69 8.06 -6.05
CA GLY A 30 -8.16 7.78 -4.69
C GLY A 30 -8.00 6.31 -4.29
N ILE A 31 -7.08 5.58 -4.93
CA ILE A 31 -6.79 4.17 -4.68
C ILE A 31 -5.43 4.08 -3.98
N GLY A 32 -5.20 3.02 -3.21
CA GLY A 32 -3.90 2.71 -2.61
C GLY A 32 -3.81 3.02 -1.12
N PRO A 33 -2.62 2.84 -0.52
CA PRO A 33 -2.41 3.10 0.89
C PRO A 33 -2.53 4.59 1.23
N SER A 34 -2.97 4.88 2.45
CA SER A 34 -3.06 6.25 2.95
C SER A 34 -1.68 6.90 3.02
N TYR A 35 -1.63 8.20 2.78
CA TYR A 35 -0.38 8.96 2.71
C TYR A 35 -0.52 10.32 3.39
N PHE A 36 0.61 10.85 3.84
CA PHE A 36 0.73 12.23 4.31
C PHE A 36 1.42 13.09 3.27
N ARG A 37 1.01 14.36 3.17
CA ARG A 37 1.75 15.40 2.45
C ARG A 37 2.46 16.28 3.47
N LEU A 38 3.78 16.17 3.55
CA LEU A 38 4.60 16.93 4.47
C LEU A 38 5.64 17.71 3.67
N ASN A 39 5.57 19.05 3.74
CA ASN A 39 6.52 19.96 3.07
C ASN A 39 6.77 19.65 1.58
N GLY A 40 5.70 19.30 0.84
CA GLY A 40 5.80 18.98 -0.59
C GLY A 40 6.20 17.52 -0.91
N GLN A 41 6.58 16.74 0.10
CA GLN A 41 6.89 15.33 -0.05
C GLN A 41 5.70 14.46 0.36
N VAL A 42 5.51 13.33 -0.34
CA VAL A 42 4.50 12.34 0.02
C VAL A 42 5.14 11.14 0.68
N LEU A 43 4.63 10.84 1.88
CA LEU A 43 5.11 9.79 2.75
C LEU A 43 4.00 8.79 3.06
N TYR A 44 4.37 7.52 3.07
CA TYR A 44 3.51 6.37 3.34
C TYR A 44 3.96 5.72 4.64
N PRO A 45 3.21 5.93 5.73
CA PRO A 45 3.48 5.25 7.00
C PRO A 45 3.38 3.74 6.85
N SER A 46 4.29 3.02 7.51
CA SER A 46 4.28 1.54 7.49
C SER A 46 2.99 0.95 8.06
N ASP A 47 2.45 1.51 9.14
CA ASP A 47 1.20 1.03 9.74
C ASP A 47 0.00 1.14 8.78
N LEU A 48 -0.14 2.29 8.11
CA LEU A 48 -1.22 2.52 7.15
C LEU A 48 -1.04 1.72 5.85
N THR A 49 0.20 1.53 5.42
CA THR A 49 0.53 0.74 4.23
C THR A 49 0.16 -0.73 4.46
N GLU A 50 0.58 -1.28 5.58
CA GLU A 50 0.31 -2.67 5.93
C GLU A 50 -1.20 -2.90 6.22
N GLN A 51 -1.89 -1.95 6.84
CA GLN A 51 -3.36 -2.00 7.00
C GLN A 51 -4.08 -2.03 5.64
N TRP A 52 -3.62 -1.23 4.68
CA TRP A 52 -4.16 -1.26 3.32
C TRP A 52 -3.89 -2.61 2.64
N LEU A 53 -2.69 -3.16 2.76
CA LEU A 53 -2.36 -4.47 2.19
C LEU A 53 -3.25 -5.59 2.76
N GLU A 54 -3.44 -5.60 4.08
CA GLU A 54 -4.31 -6.60 4.71
C GLU A 54 -5.77 -6.44 4.25
N SER A 55 -6.24 -5.20 4.08
CA SER A 55 -7.60 -4.94 3.56
C SER A 55 -7.78 -5.39 2.11
N ASN A 56 -6.71 -5.42 1.30
CA ASN A 56 -6.73 -5.91 -0.08
C ASN A 56 -6.37 -7.40 -0.20
N ARG A 57 -6.15 -8.09 0.92
CA ARG A 57 -5.78 -9.49 0.93
C ARG A 57 -6.98 -10.35 0.53
N HIS A 58 -6.94 -10.91 -0.67
CA HIS A 58 -7.90 -11.93 -1.07
C HIS A 58 -7.46 -13.29 -0.52
N ASN A 59 -8.28 -13.88 0.36
CA ASN A 59 -8.03 -15.24 0.84
C ASN A 59 -8.51 -16.23 -0.24
N PRO A 60 -7.67 -17.11 -0.78
CA PRO A 60 -8.11 -18.11 -1.74
C PRO A 60 -9.12 -19.04 -1.05
N VAL A 61 -10.38 -18.95 -1.45
CA VAL A 61 -11.40 -19.89 -1.02
C VAL A 61 -11.08 -21.21 -1.72
N ARG A 62 -10.62 -22.21 -0.97
CA ARG A 62 -10.70 -23.59 -1.42
C ARG A 62 -12.18 -23.94 -1.46
N GLU A 63 -12.76 -23.94 -2.65
CA GLU A 63 -14.08 -24.51 -2.90
C GLU A 63 -14.03 -25.96 -2.40
N LYS A 64 -14.74 -26.24 -1.30
CA LYS A 64 -14.86 -27.61 -0.78
C LYS A 64 -15.58 -28.41 -1.85
N GLY A 65 -14.87 -29.33 -2.49
CA GLY A 65 -15.45 -30.30 -3.41
C GLY A 65 -16.68 -30.92 -2.78
N VAL A 66 -17.81 -30.77 -3.48
CA VAL A 66 -19.06 -31.47 -3.18
C VAL A 66 -18.80 -32.95 -3.47
N ALA A 67 -19.02 -33.78 -2.45
CA ALA A 67 -18.96 -35.23 -2.51
C ALA A 67 -20.17 -35.82 -3.25
#